data_AF-A0A2V8FT19-F1
#
_entry.id   AF-A0A2V8FT19-F1
#
_cell.length_a   1.000
_cell.length_b   1.000
_cell.length_c   1.000
_cell.angle_alpha   90.00
_cell.angle_beta   90.00
_cell.angle_gamma   90.00
#
_symmetry.space_group_name_H-M   'P 1'
#
loop_
_entity.id
_entity.type
_entity.pdbx_description
1 polymer ?
#
loop_
_entity_poly.entity_id
_entity_poly.type
_entity_poly.pdbx_seq_one_letter_code
_entity_poly.pdbx_strand_id
1 'polypeptide(L)' 'MSRLDGASLASLGTDGIDGPTEAAGAMADSLTLSRAHAAGLDPMRALAENDAYPFFRALGDLIVTGPTGTNVGDVQILLL' A
#
# COMPACT_ATOMS: atom_id res chain seq x y z
N MET A 1 24.33 1.26 -5.00
CA MET A 1 23.05 0.54 -5.20
C MET A 1 22.77 -0.26 -3.96
N SER A 2 21.64 -0.01 -3.31
CA SER A 2 21.25 -0.80 -2.14
C SER A 2 20.82 -2.20 -2.60
N ARG A 3 20.82 -3.19 -1.70
CA ARG A 3 20.34 -4.55 -2.01
C ARG A 3 18.84 -4.63 -2.30
N LEU A 4 18.13 -3.51 -2.18
CA LEU A 4 16.68 -3.42 -2.36
C LEU A 4 16.29 -2.47 -3.50
N ASP A 5 17.26 -1.98 -4.29
CA ASP A 5 16.96 -1.15 -5.45
C ASP A 5 16.10 -1.97 -6.44
N GLY A 6 14.87 -1.52 -6.70
CA GLY A 6 13.90 -2.22 -7.56
C GLY A 6 12.98 -3.21 -6.86
N ALA A 7 13.12 -3.40 -5.53
CA ALA A 7 12.20 -4.23 -4.77
C ALA A 7 10.82 -3.57 -4.62
N SER A 8 9.78 -4.38 -4.68
CA SER A 8 8.37 -3.97 -4.50
C SER A 8 7.60 -4.98 -3.67
N LEU A 9 6.68 -4.50 -2.83
CA LEU A 9 5.77 -5.28 -2.02
C LEU A 9 4.33 -4.86 -2.31
N ALA A 10 3.45 -5.83 -2.54
CA ALA A 10 2.01 -5.61 -2.58
C ALA A 10 1.34 -6.43 -1.46
N SER A 11 0.35 -5.85 -0.79
CA SER A 11 -0.52 -6.53 0.17
C SER A 11 -1.96 -6.16 -0.13
N LEU A 12 -2.82 -7.16 -0.28
CA LEU A 12 -4.23 -6.95 -0.60
C LEU A 12 -5.15 -8.07 -0.10
N GLY A 13 -6.36 -7.69 0.30
CA GLY A 13 -7.47 -8.60 0.58
C GLY A 13 -8.10 -9.13 -0.70
N THR A 14 -8.35 -10.44 -0.76
CA THR A 14 -8.91 -11.08 -1.96
C THR A 14 -10.38 -10.76 -2.20
N ASP A 15 -11.09 -10.22 -1.21
CA ASP A 15 -12.44 -9.68 -1.36
C ASP A 15 -12.49 -8.30 -2.05
N GLY A 16 -11.32 -7.69 -2.24
CA GLY A 16 -11.19 -6.39 -2.87
C GLY A 16 -11.42 -5.22 -1.92
N ILE A 17 -11.46 -5.48 -0.61
CA ILE A 17 -11.76 -4.49 0.43
C ILE A 17 -10.72 -4.59 1.56
N ASP A 18 -10.04 -3.50 1.85
CA ASP A 18 -9.16 -3.32 3.00
C ASP A 18 -9.75 -2.26 3.93
N GLY A 19 -10.17 -2.69 5.11
CA GLY A 19 -10.86 -1.86 6.09
C GLY A 19 -12.13 -1.19 5.53
N PRO A 20 -12.55 -0.04 6.08
CA PRO A 20 -13.71 0.71 5.60
C PRO A 20 -13.34 1.61 4.40
N THR A 21 -12.71 1.06 3.36
CA THR A 21 -12.18 1.83 2.22
C THR A 21 -12.58 1.25 0.86
N GLU A 22 -12.27 1.96 -0.22
CA GLU A 22 -12.47 1.47 -1.60
C GLU A 22 -11.30 0.64 -2.14
N ALA A 23 -10.20 0.56 -1.39
CA ALA A 23 -9.01 -0.16 -1.80
C ALA A 23 -9.09 -1.62 -1.36
N ALA A 24 -8.46 -2.52 -2.12
CA ALA A 24 -8.16 -3.88 -1.71
C ALA A 24 -6.89 -3.95 -0.85
N GLY A 25 -6.08 -2.88 -0.86
CA GLY A 25 -4.81 -2.78 -0.15
C GLY A 25 -3.89 -1.75 -0.83
N ALA A 26 -2.58 -1.93 -0.75
CA ALA A 26 -1.59 -0.99 -1.30
C ALA A 26 -0.30 -1.68 -1.78
N MET A 27 0.48 -0.95 -2.57
CA MET A 27 1.83 -1.30 -2.99
C MET A 27 2.86 -0.36 -2.36
N ALA A 28 4.04 -0.87 -2.03
CA ALA A 28 5.19 -0.07 -1.64
C ALA A 28 6.42 -0.54 -2.42
N ASP A 29 7.28 0.38 -2.81
CA ASP A 29 8.53 0.12 -3.52
C ASP A 29 9.72 0.81 -2.82
N SER A 30 10.92 0.55 -3.32
CA SER A 30 12.15 1.18 -2.83
C SER A 30 12.16 2.73 -2.86
N LEU A 31 11.22 3.37 -3.57
CA LEU A 31 11.09 4.82 -3.71
C LEU A 31 9.92 5.41 -2.89
N THR A 32 8.99 4.61 -2.36
CA THR A 32 7.80 5.07 -1.62
C THR A 32 8.14 6.10 -0.54
N LEU A 33 9.17 5.85 0.29
CA LEU A 33 9.57 6.79 1.35
C LEU A 33 10.13 8.11 0.79
N SER A 34 10.85 8.06 -0.32
CA SER A 34 11.32 9.27 -1.00
C SER A 34 10.16 10.08 -1.58
N ARG A 35 9.16 9.42 -2.19
CA ARG A 35 7.94 10.07 -2.69
C ARG A 35 7.14 10.69 -1.54
N ALA A 36 6.99 9.98 -0.43
CA ALA A 36 6.33 10.47 0.78
C ALA A 36 6.99 11.74 1.32
N HIS A 37 8.32 11.73 1.49
CA HIS A 37 9.05 12.88 1.98
C HIS A 37 8.91 14.09 1.04
N ALA A 38 9.01 13.87 -0.28
CA ALA A 38 8.84 14.93 -1.28
C ALA A 38 7.41 15.51 -1.28
N ALA A 39 6.41 14.72 -0.90
CA ALA A 39 5.02 15.15 -0.75
C ALA A 39 4.70 15.74 0.64
N GLY A 40 5.67 15.82 1.56
CA GLY A 40 5.46 16.30 2.92
C GLY A 40 4.65 15.33 3.82
N LEU A 41 4.61 14.05 3.46
CA LEU A 41 3.92 12.99 4.21
C LEU A 41 4.87 12.32 5.19
N ASP A 42 4.36 11.98 6.38
CA ASP A 42 5.08 11.23 7.41
C ASP A 42 4.50 9.80 7.53
N PRO A 43 5.23 8.77 7.05
CA PRO A 43 4.76 7.38 7.12
C PRO A 43 4.65 6.85 8.55
N MET A 44 5.50 7.32 9.47
CA MET A 44 5.47 6.86 10.86
C MET A 44 4.27 7.44 11.59
N ARG A 45 3.91 8.70 11.30
CA ARG A 45 2.69 9.31 11.80
C ARG A 45 1.45 8.61 11.26
N ALA A 46 1.38 8.37 9.95
CA ALA A 46 0.26 7.66 9.33
C ALA A 46 0.05 6.28 9.96
N LEU A 47 1.14 5.53 10.21
CA LEU A 47 1.07 4.25 10.91
C LEU A 47 0.58 4.40 12.35
N ALA A 48 1.13 5.35 13.12
CA ALA A 48 0.75 5.56 14.52
C ALA A 48 -0.71 5.97 14.69
N GLU A 49 -1.28 6.68 13.71
CA GLU A 49 -2.67 7.14 13.70
C GLU A 49 -3.63 6.12 13.06
N ASN A 50 -3.14 4.96 12.57
CA ASN A 50 -3.89 3.98 11.76
C ASN A 50 -4.51 4.61 10.49
N ASP A 51 -3.82 5.59 9.91
CA ASP A 51 -4.27 6.40 8.78
C ASP A 51 -3.47 6.10 7.50
N ALA A 52 -3.27 4.82 7.21
CA ALA A 52 -2.50 4.37 6.05
C ALA A 52 -3.19 4.71 4.71
N TYR A 53 -4.52 4.73 4.70
CA TYR A 53 -5.28 4.92 3.46
C TYR A 53 -5.06 6.30 2.80
N PRO A 54 -5.19 7.44 3.51
CA PRO A 54 -4.85 8.74 2.93
C PRO A 54 -3.37 8.86 2.52
N PHE A 55 -2.46 8.22 3.26
CA PHE A 55 -1.03 8.18 2.93
C PHE A 55 -0.79 7.54 1.55
N PHE A 56 -1.24 6.30 1.34
CA PHE A 56 -1.06 5.61 0.06
C PHE A 56 -1.90 6.23 -1.07
N ARG A 57 -3.08 6.80 -0.75
CA ARG A 57 -3.89 7.56 -1.71
C ARG A 57 -3.12 8.76 -2.26
N ALA A 58 -2.46 9.53 -1.40
CA ALA A 58 -1.69 10.71 -1.80
C ALA A 58 -0.48 10.36 -2.68
N LEU A 59 0.06 9.15 -2.55
CA LEU A 59 1.15 8.64 -3.38
C LEU A 59 0.70 7.96 -4.68
N GLY A 60 -0.59 7.66 -4.82
CA GLY A 60 -1.12 6.90 -5.97
C GLY A 60 -0.83 5.39 -5.87
N ASP A 61 -0.59 4.88 -4.67
CA ASP A 61 -0.07 3.54 -4.41
C ASP A 61 -1.15 2.55 -3.92
N LEU A 62 -2.43 2.94 -3.97
CA LEU A 62 -3.55 2.07 -3.62
C LEU A 62 -3.81 1.01 -4.71
N ILE A 63 -4.17 -0.19 -4.28
CA ILE A 63 -4.66 -1.25 -5.16
C ILE A 63 -6.19 -1.21 -5.10
N VAL A 64 -6.84 -0.86 -6.21
CA VAL A 64 -8.31 -0.79 -6.30
C VAL A 64 -8.79 -1.81 -7.33
N THR A 65 -9.41 -2.88 -6.86
CA THR A 65 -10.02 -3.92 -7.71
C THR A 65 -11.53 -3.79 -7.80
N GLY A 66 -12.15 -3.11 -6.83
CA GLY A 66 -13.56 -3.25 -6.50
C GLY A 66 -13.87 -4.60 -5.83
N PRO A 67 -15.11 -4.81 -5.35
CA PRO A 67 -15.51 -6.06 -4.71
C PRO A 67 -15.37 -7.24 -5.68
N THR A 68 -14.61 -8.26 -5.29
CA THR A 68 -14.32 -9.40 -6.18
C THR A 68 -15.40 -10.48 -6.14
N GLY A 69 -16.24 -10.48 -5.11
CA GLY A 69 -17.30 -11.48 -4.90
C GLY A 69 -16.82 -12.81 -4.29
N THR A 70 -15.59 -12.88 -3.80
CA THR A 70 -15.03 -14.02 -3.06
C THR A 70 -14.23 -13.51 -1.85
N ASN A 71 -13.87 -14.36 -0.89
CA ASN A 71 -12.92 -14.02 0.17
C ASN A 71 -12.15 -15.27 0.60
N VAL A 72 -10.85 -15.28 0.36
CA VAL A 72 -9.92 -16.34 0.79
C VAL A 72 -8.77 -15.80 1.64
N GLY A 73 -8.98 -14.65 2.28
CA GLY A 73 -7.97 -13.93 3.07
C GLY A 73 -7.08 -13.03 2.23
N ASP A 74 -5.86 -12.81 2.71
CA ASP A 74 -4.94 -11.82 2.15
C ASP A 74 -3.83 -12.46 1.32
N VAL A 75 -3.36 -11.73 0.30
CA VAL A 75 -2.21 -12.10 -0.52
C VAL A 75 -1.13 -11.04 -0.39
N GLN A 76 0.10 -11.50 -0.18
CA GLN A 76 1.29 -10.66 -0.09
C GLN A 76 2.32 -11.11 -1.12
N ILE A 77 2.81 -10.18 -1.94
CA ILE A 77 3.74 -10.44 -3.04
C ILE A 77 4.96 -9.55 -2.87
N LEU A 78 6.12 -10.16 -2.67
CA LEU A 78 7.41 -9.47 -2.67
C LEU A 78 8.17 -9.79 -3.96
N LEU A 79 8.56 -8.75 -4.68
CA LEU A 79 9.45 -8.81 -5.85
C LEU A 79 10.81 -8.22 -5.47
N LEU A 80 11.89 -8.90 -5.85
CA LEU A 80 13.28 -8.55 -5.57
C LEU A 80 14.11 -8.44 -6.86
#